data_AF-A0A1G2BUM1-F1
#
_entry.id   AF-A0A1G2BUM1-F1
#
_cell.length_a   1.000
_cell.length_b   1.000
_cell.length_c   1.000
_cell.angle_alpha   90.00
_cell.angle_beta   90.00
_cell.angle_gamma   90.00
#
_symmetry.space_group_name_H-M   'P 1'
#
loop_
_entity.id
_entity.type
_entity.pdbx_description
1 polymer ?
#
loop_
_entity_poly.entity_id
_entity_poly.type
_entity_poly.pdbx_seq_one_letter_code
_entity_poly.pdbx_strand_id
1 'polypeptide(L)'
;MSYIFNKTNLAIIIGVAIIFGLSANEIAQFVKKREAFARISYQNFTEQLQKTYISQEMCEQTSRHICIFETCDFIPAGKTYEEVCGENFEKGWKPTNEVIPEIYRNLLAIRLDIASVSRRGTLEITPRLNEITYTSVYGAGEPTTATKKITTNDGTRLVSKLVLYDFLGLARRIDQPVETNKRYTITLLTDPEQINDDSQDSSTISLTCDAASCPREIIDVKNDIIRLWGGLVAEES
;
A
#
# COMPACT_ATOMS: atom_id res chain seq x y z
N MET A 1 48.33 3.80 67.12
CA MET A 1 47.00 3.83 66.47
C MET A 1 47.18 3.30 65.06
N SER A 2 46.93 2.01 64.85
CA SER A 2 47.15 1.33 63.57
C SER A 2 45.87 1.38 62.74
N TYR A 3 45.89 2.06 61.60
CA TYR A 3 44.81 2.03 60.62
C TYR A 3 44.84 0.69 59.89
N ILE A 4 43.97 -0.24 60.28
CA ILE A 4 43.68 -1.45 59.52
C ILE A 4 42.83 -1.02 58.33
N PHE A 5 43.46 -0.78 57.18
CA PHE A 5 42.74 -0.68 55.90
C PHE A 5 42.18 -2.07 55.57
N ASN A 6 40.88 -2.22 55.82
CA ASN A 6 40.16 -3.47 55.64
C ASN A 6 40.12 -3.82 54.14
N LYS A 7 40.88 -4.84 53.71
CA LYS A 7 41.00 -5.30 52.30
C LYS A 7 39.64 -5.57 51.64
N THR A 8 38.62 -5.84 52.43
CA THR A 8 37.23 -6.08 52.00
C THR A 8 36.57 -4.83 51.40
N ASN A 9 36.89 -3.62 51.89
CA ASN A 9 36.29 -2.38 51.38
C ASN A 9 36.86 -1.97 50.01
N LEU A 10 38.14 -2.27 49.74
CA LEU A 10 38.77 -1.95 48.46
C LEU A 10 38.25 -2.86 47.33
N ALA A 11 38.01 -4.14 47.64
CA ALA A 11 37.46 -5.11 46.67
C ALA A 11 36.02 -4.76 46.25
N ILE A 12 35.20 -4.27 47.19
CA ILE A 12 33.81 -3.85 46.91
C ILE A 12 33.79 -2.60 46.04
N ILE A 13 34.64 -1.60 46.31
CA ILE A 13 34.71 -0.36 45.52
C ILE A 13 35.18 -0.64 44.08
N ILE A 14 36.19 -1.51 43.92
CA ILE A 14 36.67 -1.92 42.58
C ILE A 14 35.60 -2.74 41.84
N GLY A 15 34.91 -3.66 42.53
CA GLY A 15 33.83 -4.45 41.93
C GLY A 15 32.66 -3.60 41.44
N VAL A 16 32.25 -2.59 42.21
CA VAL A 16 31.18 -1.64 41.83
C VAL A 16 31.63 -0.76 40.66
N ALA A 17 32.85 -0.23 40.68
CA ALA A 17 33.37 0.61 39.58
C ALA A 17 33.50 -0.15 38.25
N ILE A 18 33.83 -1.44 38.26
CA ILE A 18 33.93 -2.27 37.05
C ILE A 18 32.52 -2.57 36.47
N ILE A 19 31.53 -2.87 37.32
CA ILE A 19 30.15 -3.17 36.87
C ILE A 19 29.49 -1.93 36.27
N PHE A 20 29.68 -0.74 36.86
CA PHE A 20 29.15 0.52 36.31
C PHE A 20 29.96 1.06 35.12
N GLY A 21 31.28 0.84 35.10
CA GLY A 21 32.15 1.29 34.00
C GLY A 21 31.99 0.49 32.71
N LEU A 22 31.80 -0.84 32.81
CA LEU A 22 31.60 -1.71 31.65
C LEU A 22 30.22 -1.51 31.02
N SER A 23 29.17 -1.40 31.86
CA SER A 23 27.80 -1.19 31.37
C SER A 23 27.61 0.17 30.67
N ALA A 24 28.22 1.24 31.17
CA ALA A 24 28.12 2.56 30.53
C ALA A 24 28.79 2.60 29.15
N ASN A 25 29.93 1.95 28.97
CA ASN A 25 30.63 1.90 27.69
C ASN A 25 29.88 1.04 26.65
N GLU A 26 29.33 -0.10 27.07
CA GLU A 26 28.52 -0.96 26.20
C GLU A 26 27.21 -0.29 25.77
N ILE A 27 26.53 0.42 26.68
CA ILE A 27 25.34 1.22 26.37
C ILE A 27 25.69 2.35 25.40
N ALA A 28 26.78 3.08 25.62
CA ALA A 28 27.21 4.15 24.72
C ALA A 28 27.56 3.63 23.31
N GLN A 29 28.20 2.46 23.21
CA GLN A 29 28.45 1.81 21.92
C GLN A 29 27.17 1.34 21.24
N PHE A 30 26.20 0.81 22.00
CA PHE A 30 24.90 0.41 21.49
C PHE A 30 24.09 1.60 20.95
N VAL A 31 24.07 2.72 21.67
CA VAL A 31 23.41 3.96 21.24
C VAL A 31 24.08 4.50 19.96
N LYS A 32 25.41 4.58 19.91
CA LYS A 32 26.14 5.00 18.69
C LYS A 32 25.86 4.09 17.49
N LYS A 33 25.77 2.76 17.70
CA LYS A 33 25.41 1.81 16.64
C LYS A 33 23.99 2.04 16.14
N ARG A 34 23.03 2.33 17.03
CA ARG A 34 21.65 2.68 16.64
C ARG A 34 21.58 4.00 15.86
N GLU A 35 22.30 5.02 16.29
CA GLU A 35 22.37 6.30 15.57
C GLU A 35 23.00 6.14 14.18
N ALA A 36 24.08 5.37 14.07
CA ALA A 36 24.70 5.07 12.79
C ALA A 36 23.77 4.28 11.87
N PHE A 37 23.07 3.27 12.40
CA PHE A 37 22.07 2.51 11.64
C PHE A 37 20.89 3.40 11.19
N ALA A 38 20.40 4.27 12.06
CA ALA A 38 19.34 5.23 11.72
C ALA A 38 19.78 6.20 10.62
N ARG A 39 21.03 6.70 10.65
CA ARG A 39 21.58 7.56 9.59
C ARG A 39 21.74 6.82 8.27
N ILE A 40 22.28 5.61 8.28
CA ILE A 40 22.42 4.78 7.07
C ILE A 40 21.03 4.46 6.48
N SER A 41 20.08 4.08 7.34
CA SER A 41 18.70 3.83 6.94
C SER A 41 18.04 5.07 6.33
N TYR A 42 18.27 6.25 6.90
CA TYR A 42 17.73 7.50 6.38
C TYR A 42 18.38 7.88 5.05
N GLN A 43 19.71 7.76 4.92
CA GLN A 43 20.41 8.04 3.67
C GLN A 43 19.94 7.10 2.54
N ASN A 44 19.84 5.80 2.81
CA ASN A 44 19.34 4.83 1.84
C ASN A 44 17.88 5.13 1.43
N PHE A 45 17.04 5.57 2.37
CA PHE A 45 15.67 6.00 2.08
C PHE A 45 15.64 7.24 1.18
N THR A 46 16.43 8.27 1.50
CA THR A 46 16.51 9.48 0.66
C THR A 46 17.07 9.20 -0.73
N GLU A 47 18.02 8.27 -0.85
CA GLU A 47 18.57 7.87 -2.15
C GLU A 47 17.54 7.09 -2.99
N GLN A 48 16.75 6.21 -2.36
CA GLN A 48 15.63 5.56 -3.04
C GLN A 48 14.55 6.55 -3.49
N LEU A 49 14.29 7.59 -2.69
CA LEU A 49 13.36 8.67 -3.06
C LEU A 49 13.82 9.52 -4.24
N GLN A 50 15.12 9.56 -4.52
CA GLN A 50 15.69 10.31 -5.64
C GLN A 50 15.84 9.50 -6.92
N LYS A 51 15.65 8.18 -6.86
CA LYS A 51 15.81 7.31 -8.03
C LYS A 51 14.65 7.47 -9.02
N THR A 52 15.00 7.70 -10.28
CA THR A 52 14.06 7.80 -11.40
C THR A 52 13.84 6.45 -12.06
N TYR A 53 12.59 6.12 -12.37
CA TYR A 53 12.18 4.88 -13.03
C TYR A 53 11.43 5.15 -14.34
N ILE A 54 11.55 4.22 -15.29
CA ILE A 54 10.93 4.33 -16.63
C ILE A 54 9.42 4.05 -16.65
N SER A 55 8.90 3.35 -15.63
CA SER A 55 7.47 3.02 -15.51
C SER A 55 7.02 3.06 -14.05
N GLN A 56 5.72 3.32 -13.85
CA GLN A 56 5.09 3.33 -12.53
C GLN A 56 5.28 1.98 -11.84
N GLU A 57 5.00 0.89 -12.58
CA GLU A 57 5.14 -0.47 -12.10
C GLU A 57 6.54 -0.74 -11.55
N MET A 58 7.58 -0.43 -12.33
CA MET A 58 8.96 -0.68 -11.90
C MET A 58 9.31 0.13 -10.64
N CYS A 59 8.82 1.37 -10.57
CA CYS A 59 8.99 2.22 -9.41
C CYS A 59 8.34 1.63 -8.16
N GLU A 60 7.07 1.25 -8.23
CA GLU A 60 6.29 0.76 -7.09
C GLU A 60 6.76 -0.62 -6.62
N GLN A 61 7.12 -1.52 -7.55
CA GLN A 61 7.66 -2.84 -7.22
C GLN A 61 9.03 -2.74 -6.54
N THR A 62 9.89 -1.81 -6.97
CA THR A 62 11.26 -1.67 -6.43
C THR A 62 11.26 -0.89 -5.12
N SER A 63 10.56 0.24 -5.07
CA SER A 63 10.57 1.15 -3.92
C SER A 63 9.60 0.74 -2.82
N ARG A 64 8.53 0.00 -3.16
CA ARG A 64 7.38 -0.30 -2.28
C ARG A 64 6.58 0.93 -1.84
N HIS A 65 6.75 2.06 -2.53
CA HIS A 65 6.01 3.30 -2.30
C HIS A 65 5.12 3.61 -3.49
N ILE A 66 4.09 4.43 -3.28
CA ILE A 66 3.31 5.01 -4.36
C ILE A 66 4.23 5.90 -5.18
N CYS A 67 4.16 5.78 -6.51
CA CYS A 67 5.00 6.56 -7.39
C CYS A 67 4.20 7.62 -8.15
N ILE A 68 4.84 8.77 -8.35
CA ILE A 68 4.30 9.87 -9.16
C ILE A 68 5.22 10.10 -10.36
N PHE A 69 4.62 10.49 -11.48
CA PHE A 69 5.40 10.88 -12.64
C PHE A 69 5.83 12.33 -12.47
N GLU A 70 7.12 12.53 -12.23
CA GLU A 70 7.70 13.85 -12.07
C GLU A 70 8.11 14.39 -13.45
N THR A 71 7.62 15.58 -13.78
CA THR A 71 7.98 16.31 -14.99
C THR A 71 8.37 17.74 -14.63
N CYS A 72 9.16 18.36 -15.50
CA CYS A 72 9.51 19.77 -15.39
C CYS A 72 9.14 20.47 -16.70
N ASP A 73 7.86 20.39 -17.06
CA ASP A 73 7.37 20.83 -18.37
C ASP A 73 7.14 22.36 -18.45
N PHE A 74 7.21 23.08 -17.32
CA PHE A 74 6.99 24.54 -17.26
C PHE A 74 8.21 25.28 -16.71
N ILE A 75 8.85 26.08 -17.57
CA ILE A 75 9.94 26.99 -17.22
C ILE A 75 9.43 28.43 -17.34
N PRO A 76 9.31 29.19 -16.22
CA PRO A 76 8.88 30.59 -16.26
C PRO A 76 9.82 31.45 -17.11
N ALA A 77 9.27 32.53 -17.71
CA ALA A 77 10.07 33.47 -18.49
C ALA A 77 11.19 34.09 -17.64
N GLY A 78 12.42 34.07 -18.15
CA GLY A 78 13.60 34.61 -17.47
C GLY A 78 14.26 33.66 -16.46
N LYS A 79 13.80 32.40 -16.36
CA LYS A 79 14.46 31.33 -15.59
C LYS A 79 15.08 30.28 -16.51
N THR A 80 16.19 29.68 -16.09
CA THR A 80 16.77 28.53 -16.80
C THR A 80 16.14 27.22 -16.34
N TYR A 81 16.35 26.17 -17.13
CA TYR A 81 15.87 24.83 -16.79
C TYR A 81 16.47 24.32 -15.48
N GLU A 82 17.78 24.51 -15.29
CA GLU A 82 18.53 24.07 -14.12
C GLU A 82 18.09 24.83 -12.85
N GLU A 83 17.71 26.11 -12.98
CA GLU A 83 17.17 26.89 -11.87
C GLU A 83 15.80 26.41 -11.40
N VAL A 84 15.00 25.84 -12.30
CA VAL A 84 13.61 25.42 -12.01
C VAL A 84 13.54 23.94 -11.63
N CYS A 85 14.27 23.10 -12.36
CA CYS A 85 14.21 21.65 -12.23
C CYS A 85 15.36 21.08 -11.38
N GLY A 86 16.43 21.85 -11.19
CA GLY A 86 17.67 21.42 -10.57
C GLY A 86 18.68 20.86 -11.59
N GLU A 87 19.97 21.00 -11.27
CA GLU A 87 21.04 20.34 -12.02
C GLU A 87 20.85 18.81 -11.90
N ASN A 88 20.73 18.13 -13.04
CA ASN A 88 20.46 16.68 -13.17
C ASN A 88 19.01 16.25 -12.95
N PHE A 89 18.02 17.11 -13.22
CA PHE A 89 16.64 16.65 -13.28
C PHE A 89 16.45 15.54 -14.32
N GLU A 90 15.93 14.41 -13.88
CA GLU A 90 15.50 13.30 -14.73
C GLU A 90 13.98 13.17 -14.67
N LYS A 91 13.34 13.27 -15.83
CA LYS A 91 11.92 12.98 -16.00
C LYS A 91 11.66 11.49 -15.80
N GLY A 92 10.67 11.15 -14.98
CA GLY A 92 10.27 9.76 -14.81
C GLY A 92 9.43 9.54 -13.56
N TRP A 93 9.25 8.28 -13.23
CA TRP A 93 8.52 7.89 -12.02
C TRP A 93 9.45 7.95 -10.82
N LYS A 94 9.01 8.65 -9.77
CA LYS A 94 9.71 8.69 -8.49
C LYS A 94 8.79 8.28 -7.35
N PRO A 95 9.32 7.57 -6.34
CA PRO A 95 8.52 7.18 -5.20
C PRO A 95 8.21 8.37 -4.31
N THR A 96 7.03 8.35 -3.72
CA THR A 96 6.58 9.30 -2.70
C THR A 96 6.89 8.74 -1.30
N ASN A 97 6.55 9.51 -0.26
CA ASN A 97 6.64 9.02 1.12
C ASN A 97 5.51 8.05 1.49
N GLU A 98 4.52 7.85 0.62
CA GLU A 98 3.40 6.94 0.89
C GLU A 98 3.82 5.50 0.59
N VAL A 99 3.85 4.67 1.62
CA VAL A 99 4.19 3.24 1.52
C VAL A 99 2.97 2.47 1.04
N ILE A 100 3.15 1.56 0.07
CA ILE A 100 2.10 0.61 -0.33
C ILE A 100 2.01 -0.46 0.76
N PRO A 101 0.91 -0.58 1.52
CA PRO A 101 0.80 -1.58 2.58
C PRO A 101 0.89 -3.01 2.04
N GLU A 102 1.37 -3.94 2.85
CA GLU A 102 1.60 -5.35 2.46
C GLU A 102 0.37 -6.03 1.87
N ILE A 103 -0.78 -5.73 2.45
CA ILE A 103 -2.07 -6.27 2.01
C ILE A 103 -2.36 -5.96 0.54
N TYR A 104 -1.93 -4.80 0.05
CA TYR A 104 -2.10 -4.40 -1.34
C TYR A 104 -1.05 -5.03 -2.27
N ARG A 105 0.16 -5.28 -1.76
CA ARG A 105 1.23 -5.96 -2.53
C ARG A 105 0.91 -7.44 -2.75
N ASN A 106 0.19 -8.05 -1.83
CA ASN A 106 -0.15 -9.47 -1.84
C ASN A 106 -1.60 -9.73 -2.29
N LEU A 107 -2.23 -8.79 -3.00
CA LEU A 107 -3.56 -8.98 -3.56
C LEU A 107 -3.58 -10.17 -4.50
N LEU A 108 -4.49 -11.09 -4.23
CA LEU A 108 -4.89 -12.13 -5.16
C LEU A 108 -5.86 -11.55 -6.18
N ALA A 109 -6.86 -10.80 -5.73
CA ALA A 109 -7.85 -10.18 -6.59
C ALA A 109 -8.51 -8.95 -5.97
N ILE A 110 -9.05 -8.10 -6.85
CA ILE A 110 -9.97 -7.01 -6.53
C ILE A 110 -11.29 -7.33 -7.22
N ARG A 111 -12.35 -7.54 -6.45
CA ARG A 111 -13.67 -7.88 -6.96
C ARG A 111 -14.63 -6.71 -6.78
N LEU A 112 -15.42 -6.44 -7.81
CA LEU A 112 -16.56 -5.54 -7.80
C LEU A 112 -17.82 -6.36 -8.06
N ASP A 113 -18.68 -6.46 -7.04
CA ASP A 113 -20.01 -7.02 -7.17
C ASP A 113 -21.03 -5.89 -7.36
N ILE A 114 -21.76 -5.97 -8.46
CA ILE A 114 -22.85 -5.06 -8.82
C ILE A 114 -24.14 -5.87 -8.69
N ALA A 115 -24.94 -5.54 -7.68
CA ALA A 115 -26.22 -6.18 -7.45
C ALA A 115 -27.37 -5.21 -7.76
N SER A 116 -28.29 -5.66 -8.62
CA SER A 116 -29.63 -5.11 -8.76
C SER A 116 -30.69 -6.18 -8.45
N VAL A 117 -31.96 -5.77 -8.36
CA VAL A 117 -33.10 -6.66 -8.04
C VAL A 117 -33.19 -7.89 -8.96
N SER A 118 -32.76 -7.76 -10.22
CA SER A 118 -32.92 -8.81 -11.25
C SER A 118 -31.61 -9.26 -11.92
N ARG A 119 -30.50 -8.56 -11.67
CA ARG A 119 -29.20 -8.87 -12.29
C ARG A 119 -28.07 -8.80 -11.26
N ARG A 120 -27.17 -9.78 -11.34
CA ARG A 120 -25.90 -9.76 -10.61
C ARG A 120 -24.77 -9.83 -11.61
N GLY A 121 -23.84 -8.90 -11.50
CA GLY A 121 -22.61 -8.88 -12.27
C GLY A 121 -21.42 -8.79 -11.31
N THR A 122 -20.39 -9.59 -11.56
CA THR A 122 -19.14 -9.59 -10.81
C THR A 122 -18.01 -9.30 -11.79
N LEU A 123 -17.24 -8.26 -11.51
CA LEU A 123 -15.96 -8.00 -12.16
C LEU A 123 -14.84 -8.37 -11.20
N GLU A 124 -13.92 -9.22 -11.62
CA GLU A 124 -12.75 -9.62 -10.83
C GLU A 124 -11.48 -9.28 -11.58
N ILE A 125 -10.65 -8.44 -10.98
CA ILE A 125 -9.30 -8.14 -11.45
C ILE A 125 -8.35 -9.05 -10.69
N THR A 126 -7.51 -9.78 -11.42
CA THR A 126 -6.46 -10.62 -10.86
C THR A 126 -5.11 -10.01 -11.23
N PRO A 127 -4.51 -9.15 -10.37
CA PRO A 127 -3.32 -8.39 -10.70
C PRO A 127 -2.14 -9.27 -11.14
N ARG A 128 -1.96 -10.43 -10.48
CA ARG A 128 -0.89 -11.39 -10.82
C ARG A 128 -1.00 -11.97 -12.22
N LEU A 129 -2.21 -12.07 -12.77
CA LEU A 129 -2.47 -12.63 -14.10
C LEU A 129 -2.64 -11.54 -15.17
N ASN A 130 -2.68 -10.26 -14.76
CA ASN A 130 -3.03 -9.13 -15.60
C ASN A 130 -4.33 -9.38 -16.36
N GLU A 131 -5.35 -9.84 -15.65
CA GLU A 131 -6.65 -10.21 -16.20
C GLU A 131 -7.78 -9.51 -15.45
N ILE A 132 -8.85 -9.26 -16.20
CA ILE A 132 -10.15 -8.91 -15.66
C ILE A 132 -11.18 -9.92 -16.20
N THR A 133 -11.98 -10.48 -15.30
CA THR A 133 -13.03 -11.44 -15.60
C THR A 133 -14.38 -10.85 -15.22
N TYR A 134 -15.32 -10.86 -16.14
CA TYR A 134 -16.71 -10.51 -15.91
C TYR A 134 -17.57 -11.77 -15.87
N THR A 135 -18.32 -11.95 -14.79
CA THR A 135 -19.32 -13.00 -14.63
C THR A 135 -20.68 -12.35 -14.43
N SER A 136 -21.69 -12.75 -15.19
CA SER A 136 -23.05 -12.24 -15.04
C SER A 136 -24.06 -13.37 -14.92
N VAL A 137 -25.06 -13.17 -14.07
CA VAL A 137 -26.20 -14.08 -13.89
C VAL A 137 -27.49 -13.30 -14.11
N TYR A 138 -28.33 -13.80 -15.00
CA TYR A 138 -29.66 -13.24 -15.28
C TYR A 138 -30.74 -14.20 -14.77
N GLY A 139 -31.48 -13.80 -13.73
CA GLY A 139 -32.50 -14.66 -13.11
C GLY A 139 -31.93 -15.98 -12.57
N ALA A 140 -32.57 -17.11 -12.92
CA ALA A 140 -32.12 -18.46 -12.56
C ALA A 140 -31.30 -19.16 -13.67
N GLY A 141 -30.79 -18.40 -14.65
CA GLY A 141 -29.98 -18.95 -15.75
C GLY A 141 -28.54 -19.29 -15.35
N GLU A 142 -27.84 -19.98 -16.23
CA GLU A 142 -26.41 -20.27 -16.08
C GLU A 142 -25.58 -18.97 -16.14
N PRO A 143 -24.51 -18.86 -15.34
CA PRO A 143 -23.60 -17.72 -15.40
C PRO A 143 -22.91 -17.64 -16.76
N THR A 144 -22.83 -16.43 -17.31
CA THR A 144 -22.00 -16.13 -18.47
C THR A 144 -20.71 -15.47 -18.01
N THR A 145 -19.56 -16.01 -18.40
CA THR A 145 -18.23 -15.53 -18.01
C THR A 145 -17.42 -15.12 -19.23
N ALA A 146 -16.74 -13.98 -19.15
CA ALA A 146 -15.80 -13.49 -20.16
C ALA A 146 -14.56 -12.90 -19.50
N THR A 147 -13.38 -13.18 -20.05
CA THR A 147 -12.08 -12.74 -19.51
C THR A 147 -11.31 -11.94 -20.55
N LYS A 148 -10.60 -10.92 -20.09
CA LYS A 148 -9.78 -10.02 -20.92
C LYS A 148 -8.46 -9.72 -20.23
N LYS A 149 -7.40 -9.54 -21.03
CA LYS A 149 -6.11 -9.04 -20.55
C LYS A 149 -6.15 -7.53 -20.29
N ILE A 150 -5.61 -7.11 -19.16
CA ILE A 150 -5.31 -5.71 -18.83
C ILE A 150 -3.80 -5.49 -18.83
N THR A 151 -3.35 -4.25 -18.86
CA THR A 151 -1.91 -3.98 -18.71
C THR A 151 -1.53 -4.06 -17.23
N THR A 152 -0.27 -4.39 -16.91
CA THR A 152 0.18 -4.36 -15.52
C THR A 152 0.05 -2.95 -14.93
N ASN A 153 0.28 -1.92 -15.75
CA ASN A 153 0.10 -0.52 -15.36
C ASN A 153 -1.34 -0.20 -14.94
N ASP A 154 -2.35 -0.81 -15.57
CA ASP A 154 -3.75 -0.64 -15.16
C ASP A 154 -4.00 -1.18 -13.75
N GLY A 155 -3.46 -2.37 -13.46
CA GLY A 155 -3.53 -2.99 -12.13
C GLY A 155 -2.81 -2.14 -11.08
N THR A 156 -1.57 -1.73 -11.37
CA THR A 156 -0.75 -0.87 -10.51
C THR A 156 -1.46 0.44 -10.16
N ARG A 157 -2.06 1.12 -11.16
CA ARG A 157 -2.80 2.37 -10.93
C ARG A 157 -4.02 2.18 -10.04
N LEU A 158 -4.75 1.08 -10.20
CA LEU A 158 -5.90 0.77 -9.36
C LEU A 158 -5.48 0.51 -7.91
N VAL A 159 -4.41 -0.25 -7.70
CA VAL A 159 -3.83 -0.50 -6.36
C VAL A 159 -3.39 0.81 -5.71
N SER A 160 -2.65 1.64 -6.44
CA SER A 160 -2.22 2.94 -5.94
C SER A 160 -3.40 3.84 -5.54
N LYS A 161 -4.48 3.83 -6.32
CA LYS A 161 -5.70 4.56 -5.98
C LYS A 161 -6.36 4.04 -4.69
N LEU A 162 -6.44 2.72 -4.50
CA LEU A 162 -7.00 2.13 -3.27
C LEU A 162 -6.20 2.52 -2.02
N VAL A 163 -4.88 2.61 -2.13
CA VAL A 163 -4.00 3.08 -1.04
C VAL A 163 -4.25 4.56 -0.75
N LEU A 164 -4.24 5.41 -1.78
CA LEU A 164 -4.43 6.85 -1.64
C LEU A 164 -5.81 7.23 -1.08
N TYR A 165 -6.84 6.41 -1.33
CA TYR A 165 -8.18 6.60 -0.78
C TYR A 165 -8.37 6.02 0.63
N ASP A 166 -7.33 5.44 1.24
CA ASP A 166 -7.43 4.77 2.54
C ASP A 166 -8.59 3.73 2.54
N PHE A 167 -8.64 2.87 1.52
CA PHE A 167 -9.75 1.91 1.39
C PHE A 167 -9.88 1.01 2.64
N LEU A 168 -8.76 0.62 3.27
CA LEU A 168 -8.79 -0.14 4.53
C LEU A 168 -9.46 0.63 5.66
N GLY A 169 -9.16 1.92 5.80
CA GLY A 169 -9.81 2.76 6.80
C GLY A 169 -11.28 2.99 6.47
N LEU A 170 -11.63 3.19 5.19
CA LEU A 170 -13.03 3.31 4.75
C LEU A 170 -13.83 2.03 5.04
N ALA A 171 -13.27 0.86 4.76
CA ALA A 171 -13.92 -0.44 4.97
C ALA A 171 -14.22 -0.69 6.47
N ARG A 172 -13.42 -0.11 7.38
CA ARG A 172 -13.67 -0.18 8.83
C ARG A 172 -14.71 0.82 9.34
N ARG A 173 -14.97 1.89 8.60
CA ARG A 173 -15.83 3.01 9.03
C ARG A 173 -17.26 2.92 8.50
N ILE A 174 -17.48 2.22 7.39
CA ILE A 174 -18.79 2.14 6.74
C ILE A 174 -19.57 0.97 7.36
N ASP A 175 -20.65 1.29 8.06
CA ASP A 175 -21.65 0.31 8.47
C ASP A 175 -22.29 -0.33 7.23
N GLN A 176 -22.54 -1.64 7.30
CA GLN A 176 -23.16 -2.38 6.20
C GLN A 176 -24.51 -1.74 5.82
N PRO A 177 -24.76 -1.45 4.53
CA PRO A 177 -25.95 -0.73 4.12
C PRO A 177 -27.23 -1.53 4.35
N VAL A 178 -28.27 -0.80 4.76
CA VAL A 178 -29.65 -1.30 4.91
C VAL A 178 -30.21 -1.59 3.52
N GLU A 179 -31.04 -2.62 3.39
CA GLU A 179 -31.38 -3.23 2.09
C GLU A 179 -31.94 -2.26 1.02
N THR A 180 -31.08 -1.76 0.12
CA THR A 180 -31.53 -1.06 -1.09
C THR A 180 -31.46 -1.93 -2.35
N ASN A 181 -32.08 -1.44 -3.43
CA ASN A 181 -32.24 -2.11 -4.73
C ASN A 181 -30.98 -2.08 -5.62
N LYS A 182 -29.99 -1.21 -5.32
CA LYS A 182 -28.74 -1.10 -6.09
C LYS A 182 -27.56 -0.92 -5.14
N ARG A 183 -26.69 -1.93 -5.09
CA ARG A 183 -25.51 -1.95 -4.21
C ARG A 183 -24.25 -2.27 -4.98
N TYR A 184 -23.16 -1.66 -4.52
CA TYR A 184 -21.82 -1.98 -4.96
C TYR A 184 -21.05 -2.57 -3.79
N THR A 185 -20.38 -3.69 -4.03
CA THR A 185 -19.42 -4.25 -3.08
C THR A 185 -18.07 -4.30 -3.75
N ILE A 186 -17.06 -3.69 -3.13
CA ILE A 186 -15.66 -3.86 -3.53
C ILE A 186 -15.01 -4.76 -2.49
N THR A 187 -14.41 -5.87 -2.95
CA THR A 187 -13.78 -6.87 -2.11
C THR A 187 -12.32 -7.03 -2.51
N LEU A 188 -11.43 -6.92 -1.54
CA LEU A 188 -10.02 -7.27 -1.67
C LEU A 188 -9.84 -8.70 -1.17
N LEU A 189 -9.24 -9.54 -2.02
CA LEU A 189 -8.88 -10.92 -1.70
C LEU A 189 -7.37 -11.00 -1.55
N THR A 190 -6.90 -11.44 -0.38
CA THR A 190 -5.47 -11.59 -0.09
C THR A 190 -5.14 -13.01 0.34
N ASP A 191 -3.90 -13.40 0.09
CA ASP A 191 -3.38 -14.71 0.47
C ASP A 191 -3.36 -14.86 2.01
N PRO A 192 -3.98 -15.92 2.59
CA PRO A 192 -4.09 -16.09 4.03
C PRO A 192 -2.74 -16.32 4.74
N GLU A 193 -1.68 -16.77 4.05
CA GLU A 193 -0.42 -17.16 4.70
C GLU A 193 0.37 -16.00 5.35
N GLN A 194 -0.09 -14.75 5.26
CA GLN A 194 0.66 -13.58 5.77
C GLN A 194 -0.09 -12.72 6.80
N ILE A 195 -1.28 -13.14 7.25
CA ILE A 195 -1.89 -12.59 8.46
C ILE A 195 -1.64 -13.61 9.56
N ASN A 196 -0.94 -13.22 10.62
CA ASN A 196 -0.63 -14.07 11.80
C ASN A 196 -1.90 -14.39 12.62
N ASP A 197 -2.94 -14.90 11.98
CA ASP A 197 -4.20 -15.30 12.57
C ASP A 197 -4.53 -16.70 12.03
N ASP A 198 -4.70 -17.67 12.92
CA ASP A 198 -4.79 -19.11 12.67
C ASP A 198 -6.03 -19.56 11.87
N SER A 199 -6.66 -18.67 11.10
CA SER A 199 -7.78 -18.98 10.20
C SER A 199 -7.28 -19.20 8.77
N GLN A 200 -7.39 -20.43 8.27
CA GLN A 200 -7.09 -20.83 6.88
C GLN A 200 -8.00 -20.19 5.80
N ASP A 201 -8.73 -19.13 6.13
CA ASP A 201 -9.60 -18.43 5.19
C ASP A 201 -8.85 -17.24 4.60
N SER A 202 -8.82 -17.13 3.27
CA SER A 202 -8.34 -15.93 2.57
C SER A 202 -8.89 -14.68 3.26
N SER A 203 -8.02 -13.76 3.64
CA SER A 203 -8.50 -12.55 4.31
C SER A 203 -9.25 -11.71 3.29
N THR A 204 -10.54 -11.54 3.53
CA THR A 204 -11.41 -10.76 2.65
C THR A 204 -11.71 -9.43 3.33
N ILE A 205 -11.46 -8.34 2.60
CA ILE A 205 -11.82 -7.00 3.06
C ILE A 205 -12.82 -6.44 2.08
N SER A 206 -14.05 -6.31 2.54
CA SER A 206 -15.16 -5.87 1.71
C SER A 206 -15.67 -4.53 2.19
N LEU A 207 -16.02 -3.68 1.25
CA LEU A 207 -16.75 -2.44 1.49
C LEU A 207 -17.99 -2.47 0.61
N THR A 208 -19.16 -2.40 1.24
CA THR A 208 -20.46 -2.35 0.56
C THR A 208 -21.10 -0.99 0.78
N CYS A 209 -21.69 -0.43 -0.26
CA CYS A 209 -22.42 0.82 -0.21
C CYS A 209 -23.67 0.77 -1.12
N ASP A 210 -24.67 1.59 -0.81
CA ASP A 210 -25.78 1.82 -1.73
C ASP A 210 -25.39 2.80 -2.81
N ALA A 211 -25.88 2.60 -4.04
CA ALA A 211 -25.53 3.45 -5.17
C ALA A 211 -25.82 4.94 -4.95
N ALA A 212 -26.83 5.27 -4.15
CA ALA A 212 -27.24 6.65 -3.87
C ALA A 212 -26.41 7.34 -2.77
N SER A 213 -25.77 6.59 -1.87
CA SER A 213 -25.05 7.11 -0.70
C SER A 213 -23.58 6.70 -0.68
N CYS A 214 -23.10 6.04 -1.74
CA CYS A 214 -21.74 5.54 -1.79
C CYS A 214 -20.71 6.68 -1.74
N PRO A 215 -19.63 6.54 -0.97
CA PRO A 215 -18.55 7.53 -0.96
C PRO A 215 -17.96 7.73 -2.35
N ARG A 216 -17.53 8.96 -2.64
CA ARG A 216 -16.99 9.33 -3.95
C ARG A 216 -15.79 8.47 -4.35
N GLU A 217 -14.93 8.17 -3.39
CA GLU A 217 -13.75 7.34 -3.55
C GLU A 217 -14.10 5.95 -4.09
N ILE A 218 -15.20 5.37 -3.60
CA ILE A 218 -15.67 4.05 -3.99
C ILE A 218 -16.33 4.09 -5.36
N ILE A 219 -17.10 5.14 -5.66
CA ILE A 219 -17.65 5.37 -7.00
C ILE A 219 -16.51 5.53 -8.03
N ASP A 220 -15.45 6.26 -7.69
CA ASP A 220 -14.30 6.46 -8.58
C ASP A 220 -13.54 5.15 -8.84
N VAL A 221 -13.34 4.31 -7.82
CA VAL A 221 -12.76 2.96 -7.98
C VAL A 221 -13.68 2.06 -8.83
N LYS A 222 -14.98 2.04 -8.54
CA LYS A 222 -15.99 1.29 -9.31
C LYS A 222 -15.91 1.66 -10.81
N ASN A 223 -15.93 2.95 -11.11
CA ASN A 223 -15.89 3.46 -12.47
C ASN A 223 -14.59 3.07 -13.18
N ASP A 224 -13.46 3.06 -12.48
CA ASP A 224 -12.20 2.57 -13.04
C ASP A 224 -12.24 1.08 -13.36
N ILE A 225 -12.79 0.24 -12.48
CA ILE A 225 -12.93 -1.20 -12.75
C ILE A 225 -13.81 -1.45 -13.99
N ILE A 226 -14.94 -0.75 -14.10
CA ILE A 226 -15.83 -0.82 -15.27
C ILE A 226 -15.13 -0.32 -16.53
N ARG A 227 -14.34 0.76 -16.42
CA ARG A 227 -13.56 1.32 -17.54
C ARG A 227 -12.50 0.34 -18.05
N LEU A 228 -11.83 -0.39 -17.15
CA LEU A 228 -10.85 -1.42 -17.51
C LEU A 228 -11.50 -2.59 -18.25
N TRP A 229 -12.71 -2.97 -17.84
CA TRP A 229 -13.52 -3.94 -18.58
C TRP A 229 -13.80 -3.45 -20.01
N GLY A 230 -14.40 -2.25 -20.13
CA GLY A 230 -14.70 -1.61 -21.41
C GLY A 230 -15.85 -2.25 -22.19
N GLY A 231 -16.67 -3.08 -21.52
CA GLY A 231 -17.90 -3.67 -22.07
C GLY A 231 -19.12 -3.34 -21.22
N LEU A 232 -20.30 -3.72 -21.71
CA LEU A 232 -21.56 -3.54 -20.98
C LEU A 232 -21.53 -4.35 -19.67
N VAL A 233 -21.93 -3.70 -18.57
CA VAL A 233 -22.11 -4.32 -17.25
C VAL A 233 -23.56 -4.25 -16.84
N ALA A 234 -23.95 -5.06 -15.85
CA ALA A 234 -25.34 -5.19 -15.38
C ALA A 234 -26.02 -3.88 -14.90
N GLU A 235 -25.31 -2.75 -14.84
CA GLU A 235 -25.87 -1.43 -14.53
C GLU A 235 -26.71 -0.78 -15.64
N GLU A 236 -26.52 -1.17 -16.92
CA GLU A 236 -27.02 -0.41 -18.07
C GLU A 236 -28.34 -0.91 -18.69
N SER A 237 -29.21 -1.56 -17.92
CA SER A 237 -30.55 -1.97 -18.38
C SER A 237 -31.65 -1.73 -17.36
#